data_AF-A0A0A0HYU5-F1
#
_entry.id   AF-A0A0A0HYU5-F1
#
_cell.length_a   1.000
_cell.length_b   1.000
_cell.length_c   1.000
_cell.angle_alpha   90.00
_cell.angle_beta   90.00
_cell.angle_gamma   90.00
#
_symmetry.space_group_name_H-M   'P 1'
#
loop_
_entity.id
_entity.type
_entity.pdbx_description
1 polymer ?
#
loop_
_entity_poly.entity_id
_entity_poly.type
_entity_poly.pdbx_seq_one_letter_code
_entity_poly.pdbx_strand_id
1 'polypeptide(L)'
;KKQIIDLKNVIIKGNLFVNIHLGHIDLNNVKAKDVIILSAGSNSVSFKDNSSVNTITVLNKTPVRITSEPSVTIKNINLSPSGDSLSKNRVILDGTFFTTNISIQSSLILEGGPNLQIFNPIYIKNSNLNDQINFKGNFQQVKNVIIENPITILGDFQKPPKNINIEIATNTFNNPVFLKGNLSSSTILISTNSSIICDGNFNTINIIGPKEVLLQLDTGTTINDFNCYTIVRVNGTEDAINNLLANSHVYDKGQIIIDVMFKTIHLTDGHGIINTTISTPGKFDIILKVKENNDILTLSKKINVTIHPNKF
;
A
#
# COMPACT_ATOMS: atom_id res chain seq x y z
N LYS A 1 21.30 30.95 2.58
CA LYS A 1 22.41 30.22 3.22
C LYS A 1 21.84 28.94 3.83
N LYS A 2 22.44 27.77 3.60
CA LYS A 2 22.02 26.54 4.29
C LYS A 2 22.39 26.67 5.76
N GLN A 3 21.41 26.57 6.66
CA GLN A 3 21.64 26.61 8.11
C GLN A 3 22.04 25.22 8.57
N ILE A 4 23.19 25.10 9.24
CA ILE A 4 23.63 23.86 9.91
C ILE A 4 23.62 24.14 11.40
N ILE A 5 22.95 23.30 12.17
CA ILE A 5 22.89 23.37 13.63
C ILE A 5 23.49 22.09 14.19
N ASP A 6 24.51 22.22 15.03
CA ASP A 6 25.12 21.09 15.71
C ASP A 6 24.85 21.20 17.21
N LEU A 7 24.07 20.25 17.76
CA LEU A 7 23.90 20.10 19.19
C LEU A 7 24.74 18.92 19.67
N LYS A 8 25.61 19.15 20.66
CA LYS A 8 26.54 18.15 21.18
C LYS A 8 26.47 18.07 22.70
N ASN A 9 26.35 16.86 23.25
CA ASN A 9 26.37 16.60 24.70
C ASN A 9 25.28 17.36 25.48
N VAL A 10 24.05 17.40 24.96
CA VAL A 10 22.94 18.16 25.56
C VAL A 10 21.87 17.24 26.12
N ILE A 11 21.34 17.59 27.29
CA ILE A 11 20.11 16.99 27.86
C ILE A 11 18.98 18.00 27.74
N ILE A 12 17.95 17.66 26.96
CA ILE A 12 16.76 18.47 26.76
C ILE A 12 15.65 17.90 27.64
N LYS A 13 15.34 18.62 28.74
CA LYS A 13 14.30 18.22 29.70
C LYS A 13 12.87 18.40 29.17
N GLY A 14 12.68 19.34 28.24
CA GLY A 14 11.39 19.61 27.57
C GLY A 14 11.33 19.00 26.17
N ASN A 15 10.59 19.66 25.28
CA ASN A 15 10.47 19.26 23.87
C ASN A 15 11.51 20.02 23.02
N LEU A 16 12.18 19.33 22.11
CA LEU A 16 12.97 19.96 21.06
C LEU A 16 12.09 20.19 19.83
N PHE A 17 11.82 21.45 19.49
CA PHE A 17 11.13 21.80 18.25
C PHE A 17 12.14 22.07 17.14
N VAL A 18 12.08 21.30 16.06
CA VAL A 18 12.93 21.46 14.88
C VAL A 18 12.12 22.17 13.79
N ASN A 19 12.44 23.44 13.57
CA ASN A 19 11.86 24.28 12.52
C ASN A 19 12.95 25.05 11.74
N ILE A 20 13.75 24.30 11.00
CA ILE A 20 14.97 24.79 10.33
C ILE A 20 14.77 25.03 8.82
N HIS A 21 13.53 24.90 8.33
CA HIS A 21 13.08 25.21 6.97
C HIS A 21 13.81 24.51 5.82
N LEU A 22 15.04 24.90 5.50
CA LEU A 22 15.89 24.31 4.48
C LEU A 22 17.30 24.09 5.07
N GLY A 23 17.36 23.70 6.34
CA GLY A 23 18.57 23.54 7.13
C GLY A 23 18.82 22.09 7.56
N HIS A 24 19.98 21.82 8.12
CA HIS A 24 20.39 20.52 8.64
C HIS A 24 20.62 20.62 10.14
N ILE A 25 20.27 19.59 10.90
CA ILE A 25 20.61 19.49 12.32
C ILE A 25 21.28 18.15 12.62
N ASP A 26 22.46 18.22 13.24
CA ASP A 26 23.16 17.07 13.82
C ASP A 26 22.97 17.07 15.34
N LEU A 27 22.42 15.97 15.85
CA LEU A 27 22.21 15.71 17.27
C LEU A 27 23.20 14.63 17.72
N ASN A 28 24.31 15.06 18.33
CA ASN A 28 25.41 14.19 18.76
C ASN A 28 25.36 14.02 20.29
N ASN A 29 25.20 12.79 20.77
CA ASN A 29 25.05 12.48 22.20
C ASN A 29 23.97 13.36 22.88
N VAL A 30 22.82 13.51 22.22
CA VAL A 30 21.68 14.30 22.73
C VAL A 30 20.68 13.38 23.41
N LYS A 31 20.24 13.76 24.61
CA LYS A 31 19.16 13.08 25.33
C LYS A 31 17.93 13.97 25.34
N ALA A 32 16.83 13.52 24.75
CA ALA A 32 15.58 14.27 24.73
C ALA A 32 14.40 13.34 25.02
N LYS A 33 13.39 13.87 25.70
CA LYS A 33 12.12 13.14 25.81
C LYS A 33 11.44 13.13 24.44
N ASP A 34 11.12 14.30 23.91
CA ASP A 34 10.37 14.45 22.68
C ASP A 34 11.09 15.39 21.70
N VAL A 35 11.14 15.00 20.44
CA VAL A 35 11.61 15.82 19.31
C VAL A 35 10.45 16.00 18.33
N ILE A 36 10.08 17.24 18.05
CA ILE A 36 8.94 17.58 17.18
C ILE A 36 9.49 18.29 15.94
N ILE A 37 9.38 17.65 14.78
CA ILE A 37 9.89 18.15 13.51
C ILE A 37 8.73 18.83 12.77
N LEU A 38 8.76 20.16 12.70
CA LEU A 38 7.74 20.99 12.04
C LEU A 38 8.14 21.36 10.61
N SER A 39 9.45 21.53 10.37
CA SER A 39 10.01 21.82 9.06
C SER A 39 11.51 21.64 9.11
N ALA A 40 12.06 20.80 8.22
CA ALA A 40 13.50 20.71 7.99
C ALA A 40 13.87 20.90 6.52
N GLY A 41 12.88 20.90 5.61
CA GLY A 41 13.12 20.94 4.17
C GLY A 41 13.82 19.67 3.72
N SER A 42 14.19 19.59 2.44
CA SER A 42 14.86 18.42 1.85
C SER A 42 16.22 18.04 2.50
N ASN A 43 16.56 18.61 3.66
CA ASN A 43 17.73 18.34 4.47
C ASN A 43 17.35 17.51 5.72
N SER A 44 18.38 17.07 6.44
CA SER A 44 18.27 15.99 7.42
C SER A 44 18.20 16.45 8.87
N VAL A 45 17.49 15.66 9.67
CA VAL A 45 17.67 15.56 11.12
C VAL A 45 18.45 14.28 11.38
N SER A 46 19.71 14.43 11.79
CA SER A 46 20.61 13.30 12.02
C SER A 46 20.83 13.09 13.51
N PHE A 47 20.63 11.87 13.96
CA PHE A 47 20.96 11.42 15.31
C PHE A 47 22.23 10.59 15.26
N LYS A 48 23.20 10.92 16.10
CA LYS A 48 24.54 10.34 16.12
C LYS A 48 25.00 10.02 17.54
N ASP A 49 26.06 9.21 17.65
CA ASP A 49 26.64 8.75 18.91
C ASP A 49 25.59 8.13 19.86
N ASN A 50 25.74 8.32 21.17
CA ASN A 50 24.85 7.77 22.21
C ASN A 50 23.58 8.60 22.42
N SER A 51 23.02 9.15 21.34
CA SER A 51 21.77 9.91 21.43
C SER A 51 20.60 9.01 21.84
N SER A 52 19.73 9.53 22.70
CA SER A 52 18.56 8.80 23.22
C SER A 52 17.32 9.69 23.18
N VAL A 53 16.33 9.26 22.39
CA VAL A 53 15.06 9.97 22.19
C VAL A 53 13.89 9.04 22.48
N ASN A 54 12.94 9.49 23.31
CA ASN A 54 11.75 8.68 23.58
C ASN A 54 10.74 8.76 22.43
N THR A 55 10.49 9.95 21.89
CA THR A 55 9.54 10.13 20.79
C THR A 55 10.07 11.13 19.76
N ILE A 56 9.95 10.79 18.48
CA ILE A 56 10.02 11.75 17.37
C ILE A 56 8.60 11.90 16.81
N THR A 57 8.10 13.13 16.71
CA THR A 57 6.84 13.43 16.01
C THR A 57 7.12 14.30 14.81
N VAL A 58 6.66 13.85 13.65
CA VAL A 58 6.94 14.47 12.36
C VAL A 58 5.65 15.12 11.85
N LEU A 59 5.59 16.45 11.90
CA LEU A 59 4.48 17.31 11.49
C LEU A 59 4.91 18.24 10.34
N ASN A 60 5.81 17.75 9.49
CA ASN A 60 6.44 18.57 8.45
C ASN A 60 5.44 19.04 7.39
N LYS A 61 5.69 20.24 6.86
CA LYS A 61 5.00 20.81 5.68
C LYS A 61 5.86 20.81 4.42
N THR A 62 7.06 20.25 4.51
CA THR A 62 8.06 20.12 3.45
C THR A 62 8.75 18.77 3.62
N PRO A 63 9.32 18.16 2.56
CA PRO A 63 10.01 16.87 2.68
C PRO A 63 11.04 16.88 3.82
N VAL A 64 11.29 15.76 4.49
CA VAL A 64 12.33 15.66 5.55
C VAL A 64 13.06 14.33 5.48
N ARG A 65 14.35 14.33 5.81
CA ARG A 65 15.14 13.10 6.02
C ARG A 65 15.46 12.94 7.50
N ILE A 66 15.28 11.73 8.03
CA ILE A 66 15.66 11.36 9.40
C ILE A 66 16.69 10.25 9.30
N THR A 67 17.88 10.50 9.86
CA THR A 67 18.99 9.54 9.84
C THR A 67 19.34 9.13 11.26
N SER A 68 19.53 7.83 11.49
CA SER A 68 19.91 7.28 12.80
C SER A 68 21.14 6.38 12.68
N GLU A 69 22.18 6.64 13.48
CA GLU A 69 23.34 5.74 13.61
C GLU A 69 23.01 4.51 14.49
N PRO A 70 23.76 3.40 14.38
CA PRO A 70 23.47 2.17 15.15
C PRO A 70 23.50 2.33 16.68
N SER A 71 24.28 3.26 17.23
CA SER A 71 24.36 3.54 18.67
C SER A 71 23.19 4.37 19.21
N VAL A 72 22.35 4.92 18.33
CA VAL A 72 21.24 5.80 18.72
C VAL A 72 20.05 4.97 19.16
N THR A 73 19.42 5.39 20.27
CA THR A 73 18.16 4.81 20.73
C THR A 73 17.00 5.77 20.45
N ILE A 74 16.10 5.41 19.53
CA ILE A 74 14.81 6.10 19.33
C ILE A 74 13.70 5.10 19.63
N LYS A 75 12.89 5.36 20.66
CA LYS A 75 11.82 4.42 21.04
C LYS A 75 10.61 4.49 20.11
N ASN A 76 10.14 5.68 19.74
CA ASN A 76 8.97 5.85 18.89
C ASN A 76 9.18 6.93 17.82
N ILE A 77 8.63 6.71 16.63
CA ILE A 77 8.50 7.71 15.57
C ILE A 77 7.04 7.76 15.12
N ASN A 78 6.41 8.92 15.23
CA ASN A 78 5.06 9.19 14.76
C ASN A 78 5.13 10.09 13.52
N LEU A 79 4.68 9.57 12.38
CA LEU A 79 4.67 10.24 11.09
C LEU A 79 3.28 10.77 10.80
N SER A 80 3.09 12.08 10.95
CA SER A 80 1.85 12.79 10.67
C SER A 80 2.10 14.11 9.94
N PRO A 81 2.78 14.09 8.77
CA PRO A 81 3.01 15.29 7.98
C PRO A 81 1.69 15.99 7.65
N SER A 82 1.76 17.32 7.52
CA SER A 82 0.59 18.19 7.36
C SER A 82 0.76 19.19 6.21
N GLY A 83 1.55 18.85 5.20
CA GLY A 83 1.66 19.62 3.97
C GLY A 83 0.37 19.55 3.15
N ASP A 84 0.17 20.57 2.32
CA ASP A 84 -0.99 20.75 1.44
C ASP A 84 -0.99 19.82 0.22
N SER A 85 0.09 19.07 0.01
CA SER A 85 0.21 18.09 -1.07
C SER A 85 1.04 16.87 -0.64
N LEU A 86 0.78 15.73 -1.29
CA LEU A 86 1.50 14.49 -1.00
C LEU A 86 3.02 14.64 -1.23
N SER A 87 3.45 15.44 -2.22
CA SER A 87 4.87 15.68 -2.50
C SER A 87 5.58 16.44 -1.39
N LYS A 88 4.86 17.30 -0.65
CA LYS A 88 5.40 17.99 0.53
C LYS A 88 5.43 17.11 1.78
N ASN A 89 4.64 16.04 1.81
CA ASN A 89 4.56 15.07 2.91
C ASN A 89 5.59 13.93 2.79
N ARG A 90 6.71 14.15 2.12
CA ARG A 90 7.75 13.11 1.95
C ARG A 90 8.62 12.98 3.20
N VAL A 91 8.75 11.76 3.72
CA VAL A 91 9.64 11.42 4.84
C VAL A 91 10.61 10.35 4.36
N ILE A 92 11.91 10.65 4.44
CA ILE A 92 13.00 9.71 4.12
C ILE A 92 13.54 9.18 5.45
N LEU A 93 13.51 7.87 5.65
CA LEU A 93 14.17 7.23 6.79
C LEU A 93 15.47 6.57 6.31
N ASP A 94 16.56 6.77 7.05
CA ASP A 94 17.87 6.20 6.71
C ASP A 94 18.65 5.78 7.97
N GLY A 95 19.52 4.78 7.82
CA GLY A 95 20.26 4.18 8.94
C GLY A 95 19.45 3.15 9.73
N THR A 96 19.77 2.98 11.01
CA THR A 96 19.35 1.79 11.78
C THR A 96 18.36 2.13 12.90
N PHE A 97 17.26 1.37 12.95
CA PHE A 97 16.15 1.52 13.89
C PHE A 97 15.83 0.17 14.56
N PHE A 98 16.64 -0.23 15.56
CA PHE A 98 16.58 -1.56 16.19
C PHE A 98 15.32 -1.81 17.02
N THR A 99 14.94 -0.84 17.87
CA THR A 99 13.83 -0.98 18.83
C THR A 99 12.76 0.09 18.62
N THR A 100 12.77 0.73 17.45
CA THR A 100 11.91 1.88 17.17
C THR A 100 10.55 1.40 16.71
N ASN A 101 9.50 1.83 17.40
CA ASN A 101 8.13 1.66 16.93
C ASN A 101 7.79 2.83 16.01
N ILE A 102 7.43 2.54 14.76
CA ILE A 102 7.10 3.56 13.76
C ILE A 102 5.61 3.48 13.48
N SER A 103 4.91 4.61 13.61
CA SER A 103 3.50 4.73 13.25
C SER A 103 3.28 5.82 12.21
N ILE A 104 2.41 5.55 11.24
CA ILE A 104 1.98 6.48 10.20
C ILE A 104 0.51 6.84 10.45
N GLN A 105 0.22 8.13 10.53
CA GLN A 105 -1.10 8.64 10.96
C GLN A 105 -1.79 9.51 9.90
N SER A 106 -1.08 9.92 8.84
CA SER A 106 -1.63 10.73 7.75
C SER A 106 -0.97 10.38 6.41
N SER A 107 -1.55 10.91 5.32
CA SER A 107 -1.02 10.80 3.96
C SER A 107 0.44 11.23 3.83
N LEU A 108 1.30 10.35 3.29
CA LEU A 108 2.73 10.64 3.12
C LEU A 108 3.40 9.82 2.01
N ILE A 109 4.58 10.30 1.57
CA ILE A 109 5.52 9.50 0.79
C ILE A 109 6.57 8.97 1.77
N LEU A 110 6.61 7.66 2.00
CA LEU A 110 7.65 7.03 2.81
C LEU A 110 8.76 6.56 1.88
N GLU A 111 9.96 7.08 2.09
CA GLU A 111 11.12 6.69 1.30
C GLU A 111 12.19 5.99 2.13
N GLY A 112 12.55 4.78 1.71
CA GLY A 112 13.66 4.03 2.28
C GLY A 112 15.00 4.52 1.73
N GLY A 113 15.83 5.05 2.63
CA GLY A 113 17.22 5.42 2.35
C GLY A 113 18.11 4.21 2.05
N PRO A 114 19.33 4.44 1.54
CA PRO A 114 20.24 3.37 1.11
C PRO A 114 20.70 2.45 2.23
N ASN A 115 20.73 2.93 3.48
CA ASN A 115 21.21 2.18 4.64
C ASN A 115 20.06 1.82 5.60
N LEU A 116 18.80 1.90 5.16
CA LEU A 116 17.65 1.73 6.02
C LEU A 116 17.54 0.30 6.57
N GLN A 117 17.49 0.17 7.90
CA GLN A 117 17.21 -1.07 8.61
C GLN A 117 16.17 -0.81 9.70
N ILE A 118 15.03 -1.49 9.65
CA ILE A 118 13.96 -1.37 10.65
C ILE A 118 13.55 -2.77 11.08
N PHE A 119 13.81 -3.10 12.35
CA PHE A 119 13.64 -4.44 12.89
C PHE A 119 12.22 -4.70 13.44
N ASN A 120 11.50 -3.63 13.78
CA ASN A 120 10.10 -3.69 14.18
C ASN A 120 9.16 -3.38 13.00
N PRO A 121 7.91 -3.86 13.02
CA PRO A 121 6.92 -3.47 12.02
C PRO A 121 6.67 -1.96 12.00
N ILE A 122 6.39 -1.41 10.82
CA ILE A 122 5.82 -0.07 10.66
C ILE A 122 4.30 -0.22 10.66
N TYR A 123 3.60 0.53 11.51
CA TYR A 123 2.14 0.46 11.59
C TYR A 123 1.49 1.65 10.90
N ILE A 124 0.58 1.40 9.96
CA ILE A 124 -0.29 2.42 9.38
C ILE A 124 -1.58 2.46 10.21
N LYS A 125 -1.73 3.53 10.98
CA LYS A 125 -2.83 3.81 11.92
C LYS A 125 -3.58 5.08 11.53
N ASN A 126 -3.77 5.30 10.22
CA ASN A 126 -4.50 6.44 9.71
C ASN A 126 -5.94 6.44 10.25
N SER A 127 -6.48 7.63 10.49
CA SER A 127 -7.87 7.83 10.89
C SER A 127 -8.78 8.21 9.72
N ASN A 128 -8.22 8.63 8.58
CA ASN A 128 -8.98 9.07 7.42
C ASN A 128 -8.86 8.05 6.28
N LEU A 129 -10.01 7.59 5.77
CA LEU A 129 -10.09 6.64 4.64
C LEU A 129 -9.54 7.23 3.32
N ASN A 130 -9.50 8.56 3.21
CA ASN A 130 -8.94 9.24 2.05
C ASN A 130 -7.42 9.40 2.12
N ASP A 131 -6.78 8.93 3.19
CA ASP A 131 -5.33 9.00 3.28
C ASP A 131 -4.65 8.10 2.25
N GLN A 132 -3.47 8.53 1.80
CA GLN A 132 -2.67 7.85 0.80
C GLN A 132 -1.22 7.69 1.27
N ILE A 133 -0.70 6.47 1.16
CA ILE A 133 0.71 6.18 1.44
C ILE A 133 1.40 5.77 0.16
N ASN A 134 2.45 6.49 -0.21
CA ASN A 134 3.27 6.17 -1.36
C ASN A 134 4.64 5.66 -0.89
N PHE A 135 5.03 4.45 -1.30
CA PHE A 135 6.34 3.89 -0.95
C PHE A 135 7.36 4.11 -2.06
N LYS A 136 8.56 4.57 -1.68
CA LYS A 136 9.71 4.76 -2.58
C LYS A 136 11.00 4.23 -1.97
N GLY A 137 11.97 3.89 -2.80
CA GLY A 137 13.30 3.49 -2.32
C GLY A 137 13.42 2.01 -1.96
N ASN A 138 14.36 1.68 -1.08
CA ASN A 138 14.70 0.30 -0.72
C ASN A 138 14.24 -0.06 0.70
N PHE A 139 13.54 -1.17 0.83
CA PHE A 139 12.97 -1.69 2.09
C PHE A 139 13.50 -3.08 2.47
N GLN A 140 14.60 -3.53 1.86
CA GLN A 140 15.13 -4.89 2.03
C GLN A 140 15.32 -5.33 3.49
N GLN A 141 15.64 -4.40 4.39
CA GLN A 141 15.84 -4.67 5.82
C GLN A 141 14.73 -4.07 6.70
N VAL A 142 13.52 -3.92 6.14
CA VAL A 142 12.31 -3.56 6.88
C VAL A 142 11.47 -4.80 7.07
N LYS A 143 11.16 -5.15 8.32
CA LYS A 143 10.43 -6.39 8.66
C LYS A 143 9.11 -6.53 7.90
N ASN A 144 8.20 -5.58 8.11
CA ASN A 144 6.90 -5.49 7.44
C ASN A 144 6.29 -4.10 7.68
N VAL A 145 5.36 -3.71 6.80
CA VAL A 145 4.45 -2.59 7.00
C VAL A 145 3.04 -3.15 7.19
N ILE A 146 2.42 -2.90 8.34
CA ILE A 146 1.11 -3.43 8.70
C ILE A 146 0.05 -2.34 8.50
N ILE A 147 -1.00 -2.67 7.74
CA ILE A 147 -2.15 -1.83 7.47
C ILE A 147 -3.31 -2.31 8.35
N GLU A 148 -3.63 -1.55 9.39
CA GLU A 148 -4.70 -1.88 10.35
C GLU A 148 -6.05 -1.25 9.96
N ASN A 149 -6.05 -0.21 9.11
CA ASN A 149 -7.25 0.46 8.62
C ASN A 149 -7.24 0.57 7.09
N PRO A 150 -8.42 0.54 6.43
CA PRO A 150 -8.52 0.74 4.99
C PRO A 150 -7.90 2.08 4.54
N ILE A 151 -7.13 2.02 3.45
CA ILE A 151 -6.33 3.13 2.95
C ILE A 151 -5.99 2.91 1.47
N THR A 152 -5.48 3.94 0.80
CA THR A 152 -4.82 3.80 -0.50
C THR A 152 -3.30 3.66 -0.35
N ILE A 153 -2.74 2.59 -0.89
CA ILE A 153 -1.31 2.35 -1.04
C ILE A 153 -0.91 2.56 -2.49
N LEU A 154 0.15 3.34 -2.71
CA LEU A 154 0.66 3.72 -4.02
C LEU A 154 2.10 3.24 -4.20
N GLY A 155 2.36 2.55 -5.31
CA GLY A 155 3.70 2.30 -5.85
C GLY A 155 4.06 3.27 -6.98
N ASP A 156 5.30 3.75 -7.02
CA ASP A 156 5.77 4.66 -8.08
C ASP A 156 6.06 3.90 -9.39
N PHE A 157 5.43 4.30 -10.49
CA PHE A 157 5.60 3.66 -11.80
C PHE A 157 7.02 3.73 -12.36
N GLN A 158 7.74 4.83 -12.12
CA GLN A 158 9.10 5.04 -12.64
C GLN A 158 10.15 4.42 -11.74
N LYS A 159 9.92 4.42 -10.41
CA LYS A 159 10.86 3.96 -9.39
C LYS A 159 10.12 3.14 -8.32
N PRO A 160 9.67 1.91 -8.66
CA PRO A 160 8.90 1.10 -7.74
C PRO A 160 9.68 0.83 -6.44
N PRO A 161 9.00 0.73 -5.29
CA PRO A 161 9.65 0.36 -4.04
C PRO A 161 10.23 -1.05 -4.16
N LYS A 162 11.42 -1.25 -3.60
CA LYS A 162 12.13 -2.54 -3.63
C LYS A 162 12.02 -3.26 -2.31
N ASN A 163 11.67 -4.54 -2.35
CA ASN A 163 11.68 -5.48 -1.23
C ASN A 163 10.82 -5.05 -0.03
N ILE A 164 9.69 -4.39 -0.29
CA ILE A 164 8.75 -4.04 0.78
C ILE A 164 7.75 -5.18 1.00
N ASN A 165 7.58 -5.57 2.26
CA ASN A 165 6.56 -6.52 2.69
C ASN A 165 5.39 -5.74 3.31
N ILE A 166 4.22 -5.81 2.70
CA ILE A 166 3.02 -5.10 3.13
C ILE A 166 2.01 -6.14 3.65
N GLU A 167 1.58 -6.02 4.89
CA GLU A 167 0.54 -6.85 5.49
C GLU A 167 -0.77 -6.08 5.63
N ILE A 168 -1.86 -6.66 5.14
CA ILE A 168 -3.21 -6.10 5.21
C ILE A 168 -3.99 -6.84 6.30
N ALA A 169 -4.25 -6.12 7.40
CA ALA A 169 -4.86 -6.62 8.63
C ALA A 169 -6.08 -5.77 9.04
N THR A 170 -6.89 -5.32 8.08
CA THR A 170 -7.97 -4.33 8.33
C THR A 170 -9.26 -4.93 8.88
N ASN A 171 -9.49 -6.24 8.73
CA ASN A 171 -10.69 -6.95 9.21
C ASN A 171 -12.04 -6.27 8.86
N THR A 172 -12.14 -5.61 7.69
CA THR A 172 -13.37 -4.98 7.18
C THR A 172 -13.60 -5.28 5.70
N PHE A 173 -14.84 -5.59 5.31
CA PHE A 173 -15.24 -5.76 3.90
C PHE A 173 -15.79 -4.49 3.26
N ASN A 174 -16.46 -3.61 4.03
CA ASN A 174 -17.21 -2.48 3.47
C ASN A 174 -16.32 -1.34 2.96
N ASN A 175 -15.08 -1.29 3.44
CA ASN A 175 -14.12 -0.25 3.12
C ASN A 175 -12.89 -0.93 2.50
N PRO A 176 -12.68 -0.83 1.19
CA PRO A 176 -11.59 -1.53 0.54
C PRO A 176 -10.24 -0.88 0.84
N VAL A 177 -9.19 -1.70 0.89
CA VAL A 177 -7.81 -1.23 0.71
C VAL A 177 -7.56 -1.11 -0.78
N PHE A 178 -7.09 0.06 -1.23
CA PHE A 178 -6.71 0.27 -2.62
C PHE A 178 -5.21 0.06 -2.75
N LEU A 179 -4.80 -0.87 -3.60
CA LEU A 179 -3.41 -1.07 -3.99
C LEU A 179 -3.26 -0.58 -5.42
N LYS A 180 -2.49 0.49 -5.61
CA LYS A 180 -2.34 1.12 -6.94
C LYS A 180 -0.89 1.33 -7.34
N GLY A 181 -0.65 1.34 -8.64
CA GLY A 181 0.64 1.69 -9.22
C GLY A 181 1.56 0.49 -9.43
N ASN A 182 2.86 0.73 -9.36
CA ASN A 182 3.87 -0.31 -9.59
C ASN A 182 4.48 -0.81 -8.27
N LEU A 183 4.09 -2.01 -7.86
CA LEU A 183 4.59 -2.75 -6.70
C LEU A 183 5.27 -4.07 -7.14
N SER A 184 5.87 -4.09 -8.33
CA SER A 184 6.52 -5.27 -8.95
C SER A 184 7.79 -5.78 -8.24
N SER A 185 8.17 -5.19 -7.11
CA SER A 185 9.25 -5.70 -6.24
C SER A 185 8.80 -5.80 -4.79
N SER A 186 7.49 -5.95 -4.56
CA SER A 186 6.87 -6.01 -3.23
C SER A 186 6.17 -7.33 -2.98
N THR A 187 6.08 -7.74 -1.73
CA THR A 187 5.23 -8.85 -1.30
C THR A 187 4.04 -8.27 -0.54
N ILE A 188 2.84 -8.62 -0.95
CA ILE A 188 1.60 -8.25 -0.26
C ILE A 188 1.07 -9.49 0.44
N LEU A 189 0.79 -9.37 1.72
CA LEU A 189 0.23 -10.40 2.58
C LEU A 189 -1.15 -9.96 3.04
N ILE A 190 -2.19 -10.71 2.73
CA ILE A 190 -3.55 -10.47 3.24
C ILE A 190 -3.81 -11.52 4.30
N SER A 191 -3.90 -11.11 5.56
CA SER A 191 -4.00 -12.00 6.72
C SER A 191 -5.39 -12.02 7.38
N THR A 192 -6.30 -11.15 6.93
CA THR A 192 -7.64 -10.96 7.52
C THR A 192 -8.72 -10.83 6.44
N ASN A 193 -9.99 -10.84 6.87
CA ASN A 193 -11.12 -10.47 6.02
C ASN A 193 -10.92 -9.08 5.44
N SER A 194 -10.93 -8.97 4.13
CA SER A 194 -10.66 -7.69 3.47
C SER A 194 -11.31 -7.65 2.10
N SER A 195 -11.72 -6.45 1.70
CA SER A 195 -11.95 -6.11 0.30
C SER A 195 -10.72 -5.37 -0.21
N ILE A 196 -10.16 -5.81 -1.32
CA ILE A 196 -8.94 -5.25 -1.92
C ILE A 196 -9.26 -4.86 -3.37
N ILE A 197 -8.88 -3.64 -3.76
CA ILE A 197 -8.94 -3.19 -5.15
C ILE A 197 -7.51 -3.01 -5.65
N CYS A 198 -7.14 -3.78 -6.67
CA CYS A 198 -5.83 -3.78 -7.30
C CYS A 198 -5.89 -3.06 -8.64
N ASP A 199 -5.01 -2.08 -8.83
CA ASP A 199 -4.87 -1.26 -10.05
C ASP A 199 -3.39 -1.05 -10.35
N GLY A 200 -2.80 -1.97 -11.12
CA GLY A 200 -1.40 -1.87 -11.55
C GLY A 200 -0.63 -3.19 -11.51
N ASN A 201 0.68 -3.12 -11.23
CA ASN A 201 1.59 -4.27 -11.35
C ASN A 201 2.06 -4.72 -9.98
N PHE A 202 1.85 -6.00 -9.66
CA PHE A 202 2.17 -6.60 -8.37
C PHE A 202 3.08 -7.80 -8.56
N ASN A 203 4.07 -7.96 -7.68
CA ASN A 203 4.94 -9.13 -7.73
C ASN A 203 4.25 -10.34 -7.09
N THR A 204 4.28 -10.41 -5.75
CA THR A 204 3.71 -11.53 -5.01
C THR A 204 2.54 -11.06 -4.17
N ILE A 205 1.39 -11.71 -4.29
CA ILE A 205 0.25 -11.56 -3.38
C ILE A 205 0.00 -12.90 -2.70
N ASN A 206 0.09 -12.91 -1.38
CA ASN A 206 -0.17 -14.07 -0.54
C ASN A 206 -1.45 -13.83 0.25
N ILE A 207 -2.44 -14.69 0.09
CA ILE A 207 -3.66 -14.65 0.89
C ILE A 207 -3.62 -15.81 1.89
N ILE A 208 -3.30 -15.47 3.14
CA ILE A 208 -3.19 -16.40 4.25
C ILE A 208 -4.29 -16.10 5.27
N GLY A 209 -4.84 -17.11 5.93
CA GLY A 209 -5.79 -16.93 7.02
C GLY A 209 -7.18 -17.51 6.75
N PRO A 210 -8.04 -17.62 7.78
CA PRO A 210 -9.11 -18.61 7.81
C PRO A 210 -10.41 -18.21 7.09
N LYS A 211 -10.43 -17.12 6.33
CA LYS A 211 -11.69 -16.49 5.91
C LYS A 211 -11.61 -15.84 4.52
N GLU A 212 -12.77 -15.42 4.03
CA GLU A 212 -13.04 -14.92 2.68
C GLU A 212 -12.33 -13.58 2.40
N VAL A 213 -11.79 -13.43 1.18
CA VAL A 213 -11.23 -12.17 0.67
C VAL A 213 -11.94 -11.82 -0.63
N LEU A 214 -12.32 -10.55 -0.80
CA LEU A 214 -12.81 -10.02 -2.08
C LEU A 214 -11.67 -9.27 -2.76
N LEU A 215 -11.29 -9.72 -3.96
CA LEU A 215 -10.25 -9.12 -4.78
C LEU A 215 -10.86 -8.56 -6.06
N GLN A 216 -10.83 -7.24 -6.22
CA GLN A 216 -11.22 -6.58 -7.46
C GLN A 216 -9.98 -6.17 -8.25
N LEU A 217 -9.92 -6.57 -9.52
CA LEU A 217 -8.82 -6.28 -10.44
C LEU A 217 -9.30 -5.25 -11.48
N ASP A 218 -8.70 -4.06 -11.46
CA ASP A 218 -8.93 -3.05 -12.49
C ASP A 218 -8.23 -3.43 -13.81
N THR A 219 -8.65 -2.79 -14.91
CA THR A 219 -8.12 -3.05 -16.26
C THR A 219 -6.60 -2.90 -16.30
N GLY A 220 -5.91 -3.90 -16.87
CA GLY A 220 -4.45 -3.89 -17.00
C GLY A 220 -3.69 -4.30 -15.74
N THR A 221 -4.40 -4.72 -14.68
CA THR A 221 -3.77 -5.28 -13.49
C THR A 221 -2.98 -6.54 -13.83
N THR A 222 -1.74 -6.61 -13.33
CA THR A 222 -0.88 -7.80 -13.45
C THR A 222 -0.40 -8.26 -12.08
N ILE A 223 -0.46 -9.57 -11.82
CA ILE A 223 0.04 -10.21 -10.61
C ILE A 223 0.96 -11.35 -11.05
N ASN A 224 2.25 -11.26 -10.74
CA ASN A 224 3.26 -12.23 -11.21
C ASN A 224 3.21 -13.56 -10.45
N ASP A 225 2.82 -13.53 -9.18
CA ASP A 225 2.77 -14.70 -8.31
C ASP A 225 1.64 -14.53 -7.29
N PHE A 226 0.63 -15.41 -7.34
CA PHE A 226 -0.54 -15.34 -6.48
C PHE A 226 -0.72 -16.64 -5.68
N ASN A 227 -0.51 -16.57 -4.37
CA ASN A 227 -0.59 -17.73 -3.49
C ASN A 227 -1.87 -17.69 -2.66
N CYS A 228 -2.73 -18.69 -2.83
CA CYS A 228 -4.07 -18.74 -2.28
C CYS A 228 -4.23 -19.90 -1.29
N TYR A 229 -4.36 -19.60 -0.01
CA TYR A 229 -4.53 -20.61 1.06
C TYR A 229 -5.98 -20.64 1.64
N THR A 230 -6.88 -19.79 1.13
CA THR A 230 -8.27 -19.63 1.60
C THR A 230 -9.22 -19.34 0.44
N ILE A 231 -10.50 -19.12 0.72
CA ILE A 231 -11.49 -18.74 -0.30
C ILE A 231 -11.27 -17.27 -0.68
N VAL A 232 -11.06 -17.03 -1.96
CA VAL A 232 -10.91 -15.71 -2.56
C VAL A 232 -11.97 -15.55 -3.63
N ARG A 233 -12.73 -14.47 -3.56
CA ARG A 233 -13.70 -14.09 -4.58
C ARG A 233 -13.11 -12.98 -5.44
N VAL A 234 -13.19 -13.14 -6.75
CA VAL A 234 -12.50 -12.26 -7.70
C VAL A 234 -13.51 -11.59 -8.62
N ASN A 235 -13.36 -10.28 -8.75
CA ASN A 235 -14.03 -9.45 -9.76
C ASN A 235 -12.98 -8.79 -10.65
N GLY A 236 -13.21 -8.66 -11.95
CA GLY A 236 -12.27 -7.94 -12.81
C GLY A 236 -12.51 -8.15 -14.30
N THR A 237 -11.66 -7.54 -15.13
CA THR A 237 -11.69 -7.80 -16.58
C THR A 237 -11.19 -9.23 -16.89
N GLU A 238 -11.62 -9.79 -18.02
CA GLU A 238 -11.19 -11.11 -18.48
C GLU A 238 -9.67 -11.21 -18.54
N ASP A 239 -8.99 -10.22 -19.10
CA ASP A 239 -7.52 -10.21 -19.19
C ASP A 239 -6.84 -10.23 -17.82
N ALA A 240 -7.33 -9.42 -16.87
CA ALA A 240 -6.77 -9.35 -15.53
C ALA A 240 -7.02 -10.64 -14.73
N ILE A 241 -8.23 -11.23 -14.85
CA ILE A 241 -8.55 -12.51 -14.21
C ILE A 241 -7.74 -13.63 -14.83
N ASN A 242 -7.60 -13.69 -16.15
CA ASN A 242 -6.78 -14.71 -16.82
C ASN A 242 -5.31 -14.58 -16.42
N ASN A 243 -4.79 -13.35 -16.30
CA ASN A 243 -3.44 -13.11 -15.77
C ASN A 243 -3.29 -13.61 -14.32
N LEU A 244 -4.25 -13.31 -13.44
CA LEU A 244 -4.26 -13.84 -12.07
C LEU A 244 -4.23 -15.37 -12.07
N LEU A 245 -5.13 -16.03 -12.83
CA LEU A 245 -5.26 -17.48 -12.84
C LEU A 245 -4.01 -18.18 -13.37
N ALA A 246 -3.40 -17.65 -14.43
CA ALA A 246 -2.17 -18.21 -15.02
C ALA A 246 -0.98 -18.19 -14.05
N ASN A 247 -0.98 -17.26 -13.10
CA ASN A 247 0.06 -17.07 -12.10
C ASN A 247 -0.39 -17.49 -10.69
N SER A 248 -1.49 -18.25 -10.59
CA SER A 248 -2.06 -18.65 -9.31
C SER A 248 -1.57 -20.02 -8.83
N HIS A 249 -1.31 -20.11 -7.54
CA HIS A 249 -1.00 -21.33 -6.82
C HIS A 249 -1.99 -21.49 -5.68
N VAL A 250 -2.82 -22.53 -5.76
CA VAL A 250 -3.87 -22.81 -4.76
C VAL A 250 -3.41 -23.93 -3.86
N TYR A 251 -3.39 -23.67 -2.56
CA TYR A 251 -2.88 -24.58 -1.53
C TYR A 251 -3.97 -24.97 -0.54
N ASP A 252 -3.86 -26.17 0.03
CA ASP A 252 -4.74 -26.71 1.06
C ASP A 252 -6.24 -26.56 0.73
N LYS A 253 -6.97 -25.73 1.48
CA LYS A 253 -8.41 -25.44 1.32
C LYS A 253 -8.67 -24.18 0.49
N GLY A 254 -7.63 -23.62 -0.14
CA GLY A 254 -7.73 -22.45 -0.99
C GLY A 254 -8.68 -22.68 -2.15
N GLN A 255 -9.43 -21.63 -2.52
CA GLN A 255 -10.32 -21.64 -3.68
C GLN A 255 -10.38 -20.24 -4.28
N ILE A 256 -10.29 -20.15 -5.60
CA ILE A 256 -10.53 -18.90 -6.33
C ILE A 256 -11.91 -19.01 -6.98
N ILE A 257 -12.83 -18.17 -6.54
CA ILE A 257 -14.20 -18.09 -7.06
C ILE A 257 -14.31 -16.81 -7.89
N ILE A 258 -14.68 -16.94 -9.16
CA ILE A 258 -14.91 -15.79 -10.03
C ILE A 258 -16.35 -15.34 -9.84
N ASP A 259 -16.54 -14.19 -9.20
CA ASP A 259 -17.86 -13.59 -8.96
C ASP A 259 -18.34 -12.84 -10.22
N VAL A 260 -17.48 -11.99 -10.77
CA VAL A 260 -17.78 -11.17 -11.95
C VAL A 260 -16.56 -11.08 -12.87
N MET A 261 -16.75 -11.43 -14.14
CA MET A 261 -15.77 -11.23 -15.20
C MET A 261 -16.34 -10.28 -16.26
N PHE A 262 -15.67 -9.14 -16.47
CA PHE A 262 -16.04 -8.18 -17.51
C PHE A 262 -15.25 -8.46 -18.79
N LYS A 263 -15.93 -8.49 -19.95
CA LYS A 263 -15.27 -8.51 -21.26
C LYS A 263 -15.34 -7.13 -21.91
N THR A 264 -14.20 -6.62 -22.35
CA THR A 264 -14.16 -5.39 -23.17
C THR A 264 -14.48 -5.77 -24.61
N ILE A 265 -15.46 -5.09 -25.22
CA ILE A 265 -15.80 -5.25 -26.63
C ILE A 265 -15.51 -3.93 -27.34
N HIS A 266 -14.67 -3.99 -28.37
CA HIS A 266 -14.46 -2.88 -29.27
C HIS A 266 -15.50 -2.93 -30.38
N LEU A 267 -16.25 -1.84 -30.54
CA LEU A 267 -17.20 -1.66 -31.64
C LEU A 267 -16.51 -0.86 -32.75
N THR A 268 -16.62 -1.32 -34.00
CA THR A 268 -16.11 -0.61 -35.17
C THR A 268 -17.32 -0.13 -35.98
N ASP A 269 -17.36 1.16 -36.32
CA ASP A 269 -18.47 1.81 -37.04
C ASP A 269 -19.86 1.59 -36.38
N GLY A 270 -19.90 1.52 -35.05
CA GLY A 270 -21.14 1.28 -34.29
C GLY A 270 -21.61 -0.18 -34.28
N HIS A 271 -20.83 -1.09 -34.85
CA HIS A 271 -21.14 -2.52 -34.88
C HIS A 271 -20.18 -3.33 -34.00
N GLY A 272 -20.70 -4.33 -33.30
CA GLY A 272 -19.89 -5.36 -32.67
C GLY A 272 -20.73 -6.53 -32.18
N ILE A 273 -20.08 -7.67 -32.03
CA ILE A 273 -20.72 -8.95 -31.72
C ILE A 273 -20.13 -9.45 -30.40
N ILE A 274 -21.00 -9.80 -29.45
CA ILE A 274 -20.63 -10.46 -28.21
C ILE A 274 -20.95 -11.94 -28.37
N ASN A 275 -19.92 -12.78 -28.46
CA ASN A 275 -20.07 -14.23 -28.42
C ASN A 275 -19.70 -14.73 -27.02
N THR A 276 -20.60 -15.49 -26.40
CA THR A 276 -20.34 -16.18 -25.13
C THR A 276 -20.67 -17.65 -25.26
N THR A 277 -19.80 -18.51 -24.72
CA THR A 277 -20.01 -19.95 -24.66
C THR A 277 -20.23 -20.33 -23.21
N ILE A 278 -21.39 -20.89 -22.89
CA ILE A 278 -21.67 -21.44 -21.57
C ILE A 278 -21.55 -22.96 -21.71
N SER A 279 -20.56 -23.54 -21.03
CA SER A 279 -20.23 -24.97 -21.15
C SER A 279 -20.76 -25.81 -19.99
N THR A 280 -21.21 -25.16 -18.91
CA THR A 280 -21.75 -25.83 -17.72
C THR A 280 -23.28 -25.95 -17.81
N PRO A 281 -23.84 -27.12 -17.47
CA PRO A 281 -25.28 -27.27 -17.30
C PRO A 281 -25.82 -26.35 -16.20
N GLY A 282 -26.98 -25.74 -16.44
CA GLY A 282 -27.58 -24.80 -15.49
C GLY A 282 -28.61 -23.88 -16.13
N LYS A 283 -29.20 -23.02 -15.30
CA LYS A 283 -30.04 -21.90 -15.72
C LYS A 283 -29.23 -20.62 -15.54
N PHE A 284 -29.16 -19.84 -16.61
CA PHE A 284 -28.35 -18.63 -16.69
C PHE A 284 -29.22 -17.47 -17.15
N ASP A 285 -28.92 -16.31 -16.59
CA ASP A 285 -29.59 -15.06 -16.92
C ASP A 285 -28.56 -14.12 -17.53
N ILE A 286 -28.68 -13.84 -18.82
CA ILE A 286 -27.79 -12.92 -19.53
C ILE A 286 -28.49 -11.56 -19.63
N ILE A 287 -27.86 -10.53 -19.06
CA ILE A 287 -28.34 -9.15 -19.12
C ILE A 287 -27.26 -8.30 -19.78
N LEU A 288 -27.57 -7.70 -20.93
CA LEU A 288 -26.67 -6.77 -21.60
C LEU A 288 -26.96 -5.33 -21.17
N LYS A 289 -25.93 -4.65 -20.69
CA LYS A 289 -25.98 -3.22 -20.34
C LYS A 289 -24.78 -2.51 -20.97
N VAL A 290 -25.01 -1.31 -21.50
CA VAL A 290 -23.96 -0.39 -21.94
C VAL A 290 -23.93 0.77 -20.97
N LYS A 291 -22.75 1.11 -20.47
CA LYS A 291 -22.54 2.30 -19.66
C LYS A 291 -21.88 3.37 -20.52
N GLU A 292 -22.52 4.52 -20.66
CA GLU A 292 -21.95 5.71 -21.28
C GLU A 292 -21.89 6.80 -20.21
N ASN A 293 -20.68 7.19 -19.81
CA ASN A 293 -20.45 8.08 -18.66
C ASN A 293 -21.12 7.55 -17.37
N ASN A 294 -22.12 8.24 -16.84
CA ASN A 294 -22.87 7.82 -15.65
C ASN A 294 -24.19 7.12 -15.99
N ASP A 295 -24.59 7.09 -17.27
CA ASP A 295 -25.85 6.52 -17.70
C ASP A 295 -25.67 5.04 -18.07
N ILE A 296 -26.58 4.20 -17.58
CA ILE A 296 -26.59 2.76 -17.85
C ILE A 296 -27.81 2.46 -18.72
N LEU A 297 -27.57 2.16 -20.00
CA LEU A 297 -28.59 1.71 -20.93
C LEU A 297 -28.66 0.18 -20.89
N THR A 298 -29.83 -0.38 -20.57
CA THR A 298 -30.04 -1.83 -20.71
C THR A 298 -30.40 -2.13 -22.16
N LEU A 299 -29.50 -2.82 -22.88
CA LEU A 299 -29.61 -3.05 -24.33
C LEU A 299 -30.71 -4.05 -24.70
N SER A 300 -31.03 -5.00 -23.80
CA SER A 300 -32.04 -6.02 -24.06
C SER A 300 -32.74 -6.47 -22.78
N LYS A 301 -33.95 -7.02 -22.93
CA LYS A 301 -34.59 -7.78 -21.85
C LYS A 301 -33.71 -8.98 -21.51
N LYS A 302 -33.67 -9.31 -20.22
CA LYS A 302 -33.05 -10.52 -19.66
C LYS A 302 -33.23 -11.73 -20.58
N ILE A 303 -32.14 -12.29 -21.07
CA ILE A 303 -32.12 -13.51 -21.89
C ILE A 303 -31.90 -14.68 -20.94
N ASN A 304 -32.90 -15.56 -20.79
CA ASN A 304 -32.74 -16.77 -19.98
C ASN A 304 -32.19 -17.90 -20.87
N VAL A 305 -31.07 -18.49 -20.47
CA VAL A 305 -30.43 -19.62 -21.16
C VAL A 305 -30.43 -20.82 -20.22
N THR A 306 -30.95 -21.96 -20.68
CA THR A 306 -30.87 -23.22 -19.93
C THR A 306 -30.00 -24.19 -20.71
N ILE A 307 -28.95 -24.69 -20.07
CA ILE A 307 -28.09 -25.73 -20.63
C ILE A 307 -28.35 -27.01 -19.85
N HIS A 308 -28.72 -28.05 -20.56
CA HIS A 308 -28.99 -29.35 -19.97
C HIS A 308 -27.68 -30.16 -19.87
N PRO A 309 -27.51 -30.98 -18.82
CA PRO A 309 -26.41 -31.94 -18.80
C PRO A 309 -26.59 -32.89 -19.98
N ASN A 310 -25.49 -33.14 -20.71
CA ASN A 310 -25.49 -34.19 -21.74
C ASN A 310 -25.90 -35.49 -21.06
N LYS A 311 -27.04 -36.04 -21.49
CA LYS A 311 -27.43 -37.41 -21.14
C LYS A 311 -26.50 -38.32 -21.92
N PHE A 312 -25.51 -38.88 -21.25
CA PHE A 312 -24.85 -40.10 -21.68
C PHE A 312 -25.67 -41.29 -21.19
#